data_AF-A0A527HNH5-F1
#
_entry.id   AF-A0A527HNH5-F1
#
_cell.length_a   1.000
_cell.length_b   1.000
_cell.length_c   1.000
_cell.angle_alpha   90.00
_cell.angle_beta   90.00
_cell.angle_gamma   90.00
#
_symmetry.space_group_name_H-M   'P 1'
#
loop_
_entity.id
_entity.type
_entity.pdbx_description
1 polymer ?
#
loop_
_entity_poly.entity_id
_entity_poly.type
_entity_poly.pdbx_seq_one_letter_code
_entity_poly.pdbx_strand_id
1 'polypeptide(L)'
;MRRSTGANVATIFALTLPVVVGAAGFGVETSYWYYNSLRLQATADAAAYAGALEQISGSDKPTIVAAATQSAASNGLGSGTIVVNTPPASGPNTAKKAVEVIVGQQLDRMFTLIFTQDKVPEQARAVAVITDASSACMLALDPSASQAALFSGSTSVKLNGCSVMSNSIASDAIKLQGSAGLQADCLISAGGVSLSNPVTTVCAAPITQALPAGDPFVDLPAPVAATPCQNDNKATLGPGTYCSGMNLKGNVTLSPGVYVVQGSFKINANAAITGSGVTIFMSGSSTVSMNGNASVKLSAATSGTYSGVLFYGDRTGMSASSTFNGTADSLLTGAIYFPKQQVNYLGNFSGNGGCTRVVANTIQWSGNSTISQDCSSLGVPNIPAARSVALSE
;
A
#
# COMPACT_ATOMS: atom_id res chain seq x y z
N MET A 1 55.97 13.11 -73.96
CA MET A 1 54.59 13.01 -73.44
C MET A 1 54.58 12.18 -72.16
N ARG A 2 54.63 12.80 -70.98
CA ARG A 2 54.27 12.12 -69.72
C ARG A 2 52.80 12.44 -69.45
N ARG A 3 51.92 11.47 -69.71
CA ARG A 3 50.49 11.59 -69.37
C ARG A 3 50.41 11.69 -67.84
N SER A 4 49.95 12.83 -67.35
CA SER A 4 49.71 13.08 -65.93
C SER A 4 48.58 12.16 -65.44
N THR A 5 48.97 11.06 -64.80
CA THR A 5 48.07 10.17 -64.05
C THR A 5 47.61 10.79 -62.74
N GLY A 6 48.31 11.82 -62.22
CA GLY A 6 47.96 12.51 -60.97
C GLY A 6 46.72 13.41 -61.04
N ALA A 7 46.42 14.00 -62.21
CA ALA A 7 45.27 14.90 -62.36
C ALA A 7 43.92 14.18 -62.16
N ASN A 8 43.76 12.98 -62.72
CA ASN A 8 42.52 12.21 -62.57
C ASN A 8 42.29 11.71 -61.14
N VAL A 9 43.36 11.36 -60.42
CA VAL A 9 43.28 10.93 -59.02
C VAL A 9 42.85 12.09 -58.13
N ALA A 10 43.38 13.30 -58.38
CA ALA A 10 43.01 14.49 -57.62
C ALA A 10 41.53 14.87 -57.81
N THR A 11 40.98 14.80 -59.04
CA THR A 11 39.57 15.13 -59.29
C THR A 11 38.62 14.09 -58.69
N ILE A 12 38.94 12.79 -58.80
CA ILE A 12 38.14 11.72 -58.19
C ILE A 12 38.18 11.85 -56.66
N PHE A 13 39.36 12.12 -56.08
CA PHE A 13 39.49 12.35 -54.65
C PHE A 13 38.68 13.57 -54.20
N ALA A 14 38.75 14.69 -54.92
CA ALA A 14 37.99 15.90 -54.59
C ALA A 14 36.47 15.70 -54.63
N LEU A 15 35.96 14.87 -55.55
CA LEU A 15 34.53 14.57 -55.67
C LEU A 15 34.04 13.52 -54.67
N THR A 16 34.91 12.58 -54.26
CA THR A 16 34.55 11.50 -53.32
C THR A 16 34.74 11.89 -51.85
N LEU A 17 35.67 12.80 -51.55
CA LEU A 17 35.96 13.23 -50.19
C LEU A 17 34.74 13.78 -49.44
N PRO A 18 33.87 14.64 -50.01
CA PRO A 18 32.65 15.10 -49.33
C PRO A 18 31.69 13.96 -48.98
N VAL A 19 31.61 12.93 -49.84
CA VAL A 19 30.75 11.75 -49.61
C VAL A 19 31.28 10.94 -48.43
N VAL A 20 32.58 10.68 -48.39
CA VAL A 20 33.22 9.93 -47.29
C VAL A 20 33.11 10.69 -45.97
N VAL A 21 33.38 12.00 -45.98
CA VAL A 21 33.28 12.85 -44.78
C VAL A 21 31.82 12.96 -44.31
N GLY A 22 30.86 13.13 -45.22
CA GLY A 22 29.44 13.17 -44.89
C GLY A 22 28.95 11.85 -44.29
N ALA A 23 29.36 10.72 -44.85
CA ALA A 23 29.02 9.40 -44.31
C ALA A 23 29.63 9.16 -42.92
N ALA A 24 30.89 9.56 -42.70
CA ALA A 24 31.53 9.48 -41.39
C ALA A 24 30.83 10.38 -40.35
N GLY A 25 30.49 11.61 -40.72
CA GLY A 25 29.76 12.55 -39.86
C GLY A 25 28.37 12.03 -39.47
N PHE A 26 27.64 11.45 -40.43
CA PHE A 26 26.35 10.80 -40.16
C PHE A 26 26.49 9.60 -39.20
N GLY A 27 27.54 8.78 -39.37
CA GLY A 27 27.82 7.67 -38.47
C GLY A 27 28.10 8.11 -37.02
N VAL A 28 28.88 9.18 -36.83
CA VAL A 28 29.15 9.75 -35.50
C VAL A 28 27.89 10.32 -34.88
N GLU A 29 27.08 11.04 -35.66
CA GLU A 29 25.87 11.69 -35.16
C GLU A 29 24.77 10.68 -34.80
N THR A 30 24.55 9.65 -35.62
CA THR A 30 23.63 8.56 -35.29
C THR A 30 24.07 7.79 -34.05
N SER A 31 25.39 7.58 -33.87
CA SER A 31 25.94 6.99 -32.65
C SER A 31 25.67 7.87 -31.42
N TYR A 32 25.75 9.20 -31.57
CA TYR A 32 25.40 10.15 -30.51
C TYR A 32 23.91 10.13 -30.16
N TRP A 33 23.01 10.06 -31.15
CA TRP A 33 21.57 9.91 -30.89
C TRP A 33 21.25 8.59 -30.19
N TYR A 34 21.85 7.49 -30.65
CA TYR A 34 21.68 6.19 -30.02
C TYR A 34 22.16 6.19 -28.55
N TYR A 35 23.32 6.79 -28.29
CA TYR A 35 23.82 6.97 -26.91
C TYR A 35 22.84 7.76 -26.03
N ASN A 36 22.26 8.85 -26.55
CA ASN A 36 21.27 9.62 -25.81
C ASN A 36 19.95 8.86 -25.61
N SER A 37 19.53 8.04 -26.58
CA SER A 37 18.35 7.17 -26.46
C SER A 37 18.52 6.16 -25.32
N LEU A 38 19.68 5.50 -25.24
CA LEU A 38 20.02 4.60 -24.12
C LEU A 38 20.04 5.33 -22.77
N ARG A 39 20.60 6.54 -22.73
CA ARG A 39 20.63 7.38 -21.53
C ARG A 39 19.22 7.80 -21.08
N LEU A 40 18.36 8.15 -22.03
CA LEU A 40 16.96 8.49 -21.76
C LEU A 40 16.19 7.27 -21.24
N GLN A 41 16.42 6.08 -21.80
CA GLN A 41 15.81 4.85 -21.29
C GLN A 41 16.21 4.57 -19.84
N ALA A 42 17.51 4.63 -19.53
CA ALA A 42 17.98 4.47 -18.15
C ALA A 42 17.38 5.52 -17.19
N THR A 43 17.18 6.74 -17.68
CA THR A 43 16.52 7.81 -16.91
C THR A 43 15.04 7.51 -16.67
N ALA A 44 14.32 7.02 -17.70
CA ALA A 44 12.92 6.62 -17.60
C ALA A 44 12.75 5.45 -16.61
N ASP A 45 13.61 4.44 -16.70
CA ASP A 45 13.59 3.25 -15.85
C ASP A 45 13.80 3.61 -14.38
N ALA A 46 14.83 4.43 -14.08
CA ALA A 46 15.10 4.90 -12.73
C ALA A 46 13.96 5.76 -12.17
N ALA A 47 13.33 6.58 -13.01
CA ALA A 47 12.20 7.42 -12.62
C ALA A 47 10.93 6.61 -12.36
N ALA A 48 10.61 5.64 -13.23
CA ALA A 48 9.48 4.74 -13.05
C ALA A 48 9.65 3.89 -11.79
N TYR A 49 10.85 3.37 -11.55
CA TYR A 49 11.16 2.62 -10.34
C TYR A 49 10.98 3.47 -9.08
N ALA A 50 11.53 4.68 -9.04
CA ALA A 50 11.37 5.59 -7.91
C ALA A 50 9.89 5.94 -7.63
N GLY A 51 9.12 6.25 -8.66
CA GLY A 51 7.68 6.49 -8.51
C GLY A 51 6.93 5.25 -8.01
N ALA A 52 7.32 4.05 -8.46
CA ALA A 52 6.71 2.81 -7.97
C ALA A 52 7.02 2.53 -6.50
N LEU A 53 8.19 2.91 -5.98
CA LEU A 53 8.50 2.81 -4.55
C LEU A 53 7.56 3.69 -3.71
N GLU A 54 7.33 4.94 -4.15
CA GLU A 54 6.35 5.82 -3.51
C GLU A 54 4.94 5.23 -3.55
N GLN A 55 4.54 4.68 -4.70
CA GLN A 55 3.23 4.04 -4.84
C GLN A 55 3.09 2.79 -3.95
N ILE A 56 4.16 2.01 -3.73
CA ILE A 56 4.16 0.90 -2.76
C ILE A 56 3.94 1.42 -1.34
N SER A 57 4.61 2.51 -0.97
CA SER A 57 4.49 3.11 0.36
C SER A 57 3.11 3.75 0.61
N GLY A 58 2.29 3.91 -0.42
CA GLY A 58 0.95 4.48 -0.34
C GLY A 58 0.92 6.00 -0.43
N SER A 59 1.99 6.61 -0.94
CA SER A 59 2.07 8.04 -1.20
C SER A 59 1.00 8.49 -2.20
N ASP A 60 0.59 9.75 -2.10
CA ASP A 60 -0.36 10.34 -3.02
C ASP A 60 0.28 10.60 -4.40
N LYS A 61 -0.57 10.80 -5.43
CA LYS A 61 -0.09 11.00 -6.80
C LYS A 61 0.92 12.14 -6.93
N PRO A 62 0.73 13.33 -6.31
CA PRO A 62 1.74 14.38 -6.32
C PRO A 62 3.12 13.93 -5.81
N THR A 63 3.17 13.18 -4.71
CA THR A 63 4.45 12.68 -4.15
C THR A 63 5.09 11.64 -5.08
N ILE A 64 4.30 10.75 -5.69
CA ILE A 64 4.79 9.79 -6.69
C ILE A 64 5.42 10.52 -7.89
N VAL A 65 4.72 11.54 -8.42
CA VAL A 65 5.21 12.35 -9.54
C VAL A 65 6.48 13.09 -9.15
N ALA A 66 6.55 13.65 -7.95
CA ALA A 66 7.72 14.36 -7.44
C ALA A 66 8.94 13.44 -7.33
N ALA A 67 8.79 12.23 -6.79
CA ALA A 67 9.88 11.27 -6.67
C ALA A 67 10.40 10.80 -8.04
N ALA A 68 9.49 10.48 -8.97
CA ALA A 68 9.86 10.13 -10.34
C ALA A 68 10.60 11.28 -11.05
N THR A 69 10.12 12.52 -10.88
CA THR A 69 10.74 13.73 -11.45
C THR A 69 12.12 14.00 -10.86
N GLN A 70 12.27 13.85 -9.54
CA GLN A 70 13.56 14.02 -8.85
C GLN A 70 14.58 12.97 -9.29
N SER A 71 14.13 11.71 -9.44
CA SER A 71 14.96 10.63 -9.96
C SER A 71 15.41 10.92 -11.40
N ALA A 72 14.50 11.35 -12.28
CA ALA A 72 14.84 11.72 -13.66
C ALA A 72 15.83 12.89 -13.73
N ALA A 73 15.65 13.91 -12.89
CA ALA A 73 16.56 15.05 -12.81
C ALA A 73 17.97 14.61 -12.36
N SER A 74 18.06 13.74 -11.34
CA SER A 74 19.34 13.22 -10.84
C SER A 74 20.07 12.31 -11.86
N ASN A 75 19.32 11.66 -12.75
CA ASN A 75 19.86 10.87 -13.86
C ASN A 75 20.15 11.71 -15.12
N GLY A 76 20.03 13.04 -15.03
CA GLY A 76 20.52 13.97 -16.03
C GLY A 76 19.53 14.27 -17.16
N LEU A 77 18.23 14.21 -16.90
CA LEU A 77 17.19 14.66 -17.85
C LEU A 77 17.34 16.14 -18.24
N GLY A 78 17.94 16.99 -17.41
CA GLY A 78 18.18 18.40 -17.73
C GLY A 78 16.88 19.15 -18.07
N SER A 79 16.86 19.85 -19.21
CA SER A 79 15.68 20.57 -19.72
C SER A 79 14.70 19.69 -20.50
N GLY A 80 14.79 18.36 -20.35
CA GLY A 80 13.85 17.42 -20.96
C GLY A 80 12.45 17.51 -20.35
N THR A 81 11.49 16.90 -21.02
CA THR A 81 10.12 16.74 -20.52
C THR A 81 9.98 15.43 -19.76
N ILE A 82 9.07 15.39 -18.80
CA ILE A 82 8.68 14.18 -18.09
C ILE A 82 7.15 14.15 -17.93
N VAL A 83 6.57 12.98 -18.16
CA VAL A 83 5.17 12.67 -17.88
C VAL A 83 5.13 11.41 -17.04
N VAL A 84 4.36 11.43 -15.96
CA VAL A 84 4.24 10.30 -15.01
C VAL A 84 2.76 9.92 -14.90
N ASN A 85 2.43 8.65 -15.13
CA ASN A 85 1.06 8.13 -15.09
C ASN A 85 0.94 6.97 -14.10
N THR A 86 -0.10 7.03 -13.26
CA THR A 86 -0.46 5.96 -12.30
C THR A 86 -1.99 5.77 -12.28
N PRO A 87 -2.54 4.72 -12.91
CA PRO A 87 -1.87 3.65 -13.67
C PRO A 87 -1.33 4.14 -15.04
N PRO A 88 -0.59 3.31 -15.80
CA PRO A 88 -0.13 3.63 -17.15
C PRO A 88 -1.26 4.05 -18.09
N ALA A 89 -1.01 5.04 -18.96
CA ALA A 89 -2.00 5.56 -19.89
C ALA A 89 -2.22 4.65 -21.11
N SER A 90 -1.25 3.78 -21.43
CA SER A 90 -1.32 2.87 -22.58
C SER A 90 -0.55 1.57 -22.35
N GLY A 91 -0.73 0.60 -23.25
CA GLY A 91 -0.05 -0.70 -23.21
C GLY A 91 -0.73 -1.74 -22.29
N PRO A 92 -0.06 -2.88 -22.03
CA PRO A 92 -0.66 -4.05 -21.36
C PRO A 92 -0.89 -3.86 -19.86
N ASN A 93 -0.35 -2.79 -19.27
CA ASN A 93 -0.34 -2.56 -17.81
C ASN A 93 -1.32 -1.46 -17.36
N THR A 94 -2.22 -0.97 -18.22
CA THR A 94 -3.19 0.12 -17.92
C THR A 94 -4.16 -0.20 -16.77
N ALA A 95 -4.41 -1.48 -16.51
CA ALA A 95 -5.27 -1.95 -15.41
C ALA A 95 -4.48 -2.45 -14.18
N LYS A 96 -3.14 -2.38 -14.19
CA LYS A 96 -2.29 -2.87 -13.10
C LYS A 96 -1.86 -1.74 -12.17
N LYS A 97 -1.48 -2.11 -10.95
CA LYS A 97 -0.72 -1.23 -10.05
C LYS A 97 0.68 -1.03 -10.65
N ALA A 98 0.87 0.06 -11.37
CA ALA A 98 2.11 0.37 -12.05
C ALA A 98 2.31 1.88 -12.19
N VAL A 99 3.57 2.29 -12.36
CA VAL A 99 3.96 3.66 -12.67
C VAL A 99 4.60 3.69 -14.04
N GLU A 100 4.04 4.48 -14.94
CA GLU A 100 4.60 4.75 -16.26
C GLU A 100 5.30 6.11 -16.23
N VAL A 101 6.52 6.16 -16.76
CA VAL A 101 7.26 7.41 -16.96
C VAL A 101 7.66 7.51 -18.42
N ILE A 102 7.36 8.66 -19.01
CA ILE A 102 7.75 9.02 -20.38
C ILE A 102 8.63 10.27 -20.28
N VAL A 103 9.88 10.16 -20.72
CA VAL A 103 10.83 11.27 -20.77
C VAL A 103 11.15 11.63 -22.20
N GLY A 104 11.35 12.92 -22.48
CA GLY A 104 11.68 13.39 -23.81
C GLY A 104 12.76 14.47 -23.79
N GLN A 105 13.58 14.51 -24.84
CA GLN A 105 14.54 15.58 -25.08
C GLN A 105 14.57 15.94 -26.57
N GLN A 106 14.96 17.18 -26.85
CA GLN A 106 15.25 17.62 -28.22
C GLN A 106 16.75 17.77 -28.39
N LEU A 107 17.36 16.88 -29.17
CA LEU A 107 18.79 16.86 -29.42
C LEU A 107 19.14 17.78 -30.58
N ASP A 108 20.23 18.52 -30.43
CA ASP A 108 20.78 19.34 -31.50
C ASP A 108 21.42 18.45 -32.57
N ARG A 109 21.34 18.91 -33.82
CA ARG A 109 22.04 18.32 -34.95
C ARG A 109 23.45 18.91 -35.08
N MET A 110 24.42 18.07 -35.41
CA MET A 110 25.79 18.43 -35.73
C MET A 110 26.01 18.39 -37.26
N PHE A 111 26.23 17.21 -37.82
CA PHE A 111 26.62 17.06 -39.23
C PHE A 111 25.40 17.11 -40.17
N THR A 112 24.24 16.61 -39.73
CA THR A 112 22.99 16.63 -40.52
C THR A 112 22.29 17.99 -40.55
N LEU A 113 22.82 19.00 -39.85
CA LEU A 113 22.30 20.37 -39.86
C LEU A 113 22.25 20.97 -41.28
N ILE A 114 23.09 20.48 -42.20
CA ILE A 114 23.10 20.92 -43.60
C ILE A 114 21.82 20.53 -44.37
N PHE A 115 21.08 19.54 -43.89
CA PHE A 115 19.87 19.02 -44.54
C PHE A 115 18.59 19.55 -43.88
N THR A 116 18.58 19.66 -42.55
CA THR A 116 17.46 20.22 -41.78
C THR A 116 17.97 20.86 -40.49
N GLN A 117 17.31 21.93 -40.07
CA GLN A 117 17.60 22.66 -38.84
C GLN A 117 16.74 22.21 -37.65
N ASP A 118 15.75 21.34 -37.88
CA ASP A 118 14.88 20.84 -36.82
C ASP A 118 15.65 19.95 -35.87
N LYS A 119 15.48 20.16 -34.56
CA LYS A 119 16.04 19.28 -33.53
C LYS A 119 15.49 17.86 -33.67
N VAL A 120 16.26 16.86 -33.21
CA VAL A 120 15.82 15.47 -33.20
C VAL A 120 15.04 15.20 -31.91
N PRO A 121 13.73 14.93 -31.98
CA PRO A 121 12.97 14.55 -30.80
C PRO A 121 13.30 13.10 -30.43
N GLU A 122 13.82 12.91 -29.22
CA GLU A 122 14.03 11.59 -28.63
C GLU A 122 13.10 11.41 -27.44
N GLN A 123 12.55 10.21 -27.30
CA GLN A 123 11.65 9.84 -26.21
C GLN A 123 11.98 8.43 -25.72
N ALA A 124 11.92 8.26 -24.40
CA ALA A 124 11.98 6.95 -23.77
C ALA A 124 10.77 6.76 -22.84
N ARG A 125 10.34 5.50 -22.71
CA ARG A 125 9.21 5.11 -21.88
C ARG A 125 9.59 3.91 -21.04
N ALA A 126 9.24 3.96 -19.76
CA ALA A 126 9.42 2.86 -18.82
C ALA A 126 8.15 2.64 -18.01
N VAL A 127 7.89 1.39 -17.65
CA VAL A 127 6.78 1.03 -16.75
C VAL A 127 7.31 0.16 -15.61
N ALA A 128 7.14 0.61 -14.38
CA ALA A 128 7.43 -0.17 -13.19
C ALA A 128 6.14 -0.79 -12.65
N VAL A 129 6.04 -2.12 -12.68
CA VAL A 129 4.89 -2.89 -12.21
C VAL A 129 5.11 -3.33 -10.76
N ILE A 130 4.08 -3.14 -9.93
CA ILE A 130 4.08 -3.55 -8.53
C ILE A 130 3.37 -4.90 -8.40
N THR A 131 4.03 -5.82 -7.72
CA THR A 131 3.52 -7.17 -7.45
C THR A 131 3.41 -7.40 -5.95
N ASP A 132 2.26 -7.88 -5.50
CA ASP A 132 2.00 -8.24 -4.11
C ASP A 132 2.41 -9.72 -3.93
N ALA A 133 3.59 -10.00 -3.35
CA ALA A 133 4.09 -11.38 -3.23
C ALA A 133 3.44 -12.17 -2.08
N SER A 134 2.81 -11.48 -1.11
CA SER A 134 2.09 -12.10 0.00
C SER A 134 0.95 -11.21 0.50
N SER A 135 0.10 -11.75 1.38
CA SER A 135 -0.94 -11.00 2.08
C SER A 135 -0.66 -10.95 3.58
N ALA A 136 -0.95 -9.81 4.21
CA ALA A 136 -0.98 -9.67 5.66
C ALA A 136 -2.39 -9.90 6.22
N CYS A 137 -2.47 -10.40 7.44
CA CYS A 137 -3.70 -10.36 8.25
C CYS A 137 -3.67 -9.20 9.25
N MET A 138 -2.46 -8.73 9.59
CA MET A 138 -2.22 -7.61 10.48
C MET A 138 -1.22 -6.65 9.84
N LEU A 139 -1.58 -5.37 9.78
CA LEU A 139 -0.72 -4.29 9.32
C LEU A 139 -0.70 -3.15 10.35
N ALA A 140 0.47 -2.91 10.93
CA ALA A 140 0.73 -1.71 11.72
C ALA A 140 1.25 -0.61 10.79
N LEU A 141 0.54 0.52 10.73
CA LEU A 141 0.78 1.60 9.77
C LEU A 141 1.79 2.63 10.27
N ASP A 142 2.03 2.75 11.57
CA ASP A 142 2.93 3.77 12.13
C ASP A 142 4.37 3.59 11.60
N PRO A 143 4.98 4.63 11.01
CA PRO A 143 6.30 4.52 10.38
C PRO A 143 7.46 4.49 11.37
N SER A 144 7.24 4.78 12.65
CA SER A 144 8.33 4.98 13.63
C SER A 144 8.09 4.40 15.02
N ALA A 145 6.87 3.96 15.32
CA ALA A 145 6.52 3.46 16.64
C ALA A 145 7.36 2.23 17.02
N SER A 146 7.98 2.28 18.20
CA SER A 146 8.49 1.08 18.86
C SER A 146 7.31 0.16 19.18
N GLN A 147 7.53 -1.15 19.04
CA GLN A 147 6.50 -2.17 19.31
C GLN A 147 5.20 -1.94 18.49
N ALA A 148 5.31 -1.44 17.25
CA ALA A 148 4.17 -1.11 16.40
C ALA A 148 3.20 -2.29 16.22
N ALA A 149 3.71 -3.53 16.17
CA ALA A 149 2.93 -4.75 16.36
C ALA A 149 3.49 -5.53 17.56
N LEU A 150 2.78 -5.51 18.69
CA LEU A 150 3.17 -6.12 19.94
C LEU A 150 2.31 -7.35 20.26
N PHE A 151 2.95 -8.51 20.36
CA PHE A 151 2.37 -9.74 20.92
C PHE A 151 2.90 -9.94 22.33
N SER A 152 2.01 -9.96 23.32
CA SER A 152 2.41 -9.97 24.73
C SER A 152 1.50 -10.85 25.59
N GLY A 153 1.92 -11.13 26.83
CA GLY A 153 1.17 -11.96 27.77
C GLY A 153 1.40 -13.45 27.53
N SER A 154 0.35 -14.26 27.64
CA SER A 154 0.35 -15.71 27.36
C SER A 154 -0.58 -16.02 26.19
N THR A 155 -0.37 -15.32 25.07
CA THR A 155 -1.18 -15.49 23.86
C THR A 155 -0.76 -16.67 23.03
N SER A 156 -1.70 -17.18 22.23
CA SER A 156 -1.47 -18.08 21.11
C SER A 156 -2.22 -17.53 19.90
N VAL A 157 -1.47 -16.92 18.97
CA VAL A 157 -2.01 -16.36 17.73
C VAL A 157 -1.59 -17.24 16.56
N LYS A 158 -2.57 -17.71 15.78
CA LYS A 158 -2.34 -18.50 14.56
C LYS A 158 -2.91 -17.78 13.35
N LEU A 159 -2.05 -17.44 12.40
CA LEU A 159 -2.41 -16.81 11.13
C LEU A 159 -2.20 -17.84 10.01
N ASN A 160 -3.28 -18.24 9.34
CA ASN A 160 -3.25 -19.22 8.26
C ASN A 160 -3.21 -18.51 6.91
N GLY A 161 -2.12 -18.66 6.15
CA GLY A 161 -2.00 -18.11 4.80
C GLY A 161 -1.70 -16.61 4.74
N CYS A 162 -1.26 -16.01 5.87
CA CYS A 162 -0.96 -14.58 5.92
C CYS A 162 0.14 -14.22 6.92
N SER A 163 0.73 -13.06 6.69
CA SER A 163 1.84 -12.50 7.44
C SER A 163 1.41 -11.42 8.44
N VAL A 164 2.34 -11.08 9.33
CA VAL A 164 2.31 -9.83 10.11
C VAL A 164 3.18 -8.81 9.40
N MET A 165 2.64 -7.62 9.11
CA MET A 165 3.37 -6.51 8.49
C MET A 165 3.45 -5.32 9.44
N SER A 166 4.61 -4.68 9.52
CA SER A 166 4.79 -3.41 10.24
C SER A 166 5.58 -2.41 9.40
N ASN A 167 5.03 -1.20 9.26
CA ASN A 167 5.68 -0.09 8.57
C ASN A 167 6.72 0.63 9.42
N SER A 168 6.83 0.29 10.71
CA SER A 168 7.75 0.98 11.61
C SER A 168 9.20 0.61 11.32
N ILE A 169 10.07 1.61 11.25
CA ILE A 169 11.53 1.46 11.12
C ILE A 169 12.23 1.18 12.46
N ALA A 170 11.48 1.11 13.58
CA ALA A 170 12.05 0.83 14.89
C ALA A 170 12.70 -0.56 14.95
N SER A 171 13.76 -0.72 15.76
CA SER A 171 14.45 -2.00 15.93
C SER A 171 13.58 -3.12 16.50
N ASP A 172 12.48 -2.78 17.18
CA ASP A 172 11.49 -3.70 17.73
C ASP A 172 10.07 -3.44 17.17
N ALA A 173 9.98 -3.04 15.91
CA ALA A 173 8.74 -2.75 15.20
C ALA A 173 7.72 -3.90 15.24
N ILE A 174 8.17 -5.15 15.11
CA ILE A 174 7.40 -6.32 15.52
C ILE A 174 8.06 -6.90 16.76
N LYS A 175 7.28 -7.03 17.83
CA LYS A 175 7.78 -7.56 19.10
C LYS A 175 6.91 -8.67 19.64
N LEU A 176 7.56 -9.74 20.08
CA LEU A 176 6.95 -10.83 20.80
C LEU A 176 7.62 -10.96 22.17
N GLN A 177 6.83 -10.88 23.24
CA GLN A 177 7.32 -10.92 24.63
C GLN A 177 6.41 -11.72 25.57
N GLY A 178 6.90 -12.01 26.77
CA GLY A 178 6.20 -12.84 27.75
C GLY A 178 6.25 -14.31 27.37
N SER A 179 5.12 -15.00 27.40
CA SER A 179 4.95 -16.40 26.97
C SER A 179 4.08 -16.50 25.71
N ALA A 180 4.01 -15.44 24.92
CA ALA A 180 3.25 -15.38 23.68
C ALA A 180 3.80 -16.36 22.64
N GLY A 181 2.90 -17.06 21.95
CA GLY A 181 3.15 -17.90 20.78
C GLY A 181 2.52 -17.28 19.53
N LEU A 182 3.26 -17.33 18.41
CA LEU A 182 2.83 -16.79 17.13
C LEU A 182 3.15 -17.78 16.00
N GLN A 183 2.13 -18.13 15.22
CA GLN A 183 2.24 -18.83 13.96
C GLN A 183 1.76 -17.91 12.83
N ALA A 184 2.55 -17.75 11.77
CA ALA A 184 2.23 -16.92 10.61
C ALA A 184 2.96 -17.40 9.37
N ASP A 185 2.61 -16.93 8.17
CA ASP A 185 3.41 -17.23 6.99
C ASP A 185 4.78 -16.57 7.08
N CYS A 186 4.79 -15.28 7.42
CA CYS A 186 6.01 -14.54 7.71
C CYS A 186 5.79 -13.35 8.65
N LEU A 187 6.89 -12.84 9.19
CA LEU A 187 6.97 -11.55 9.89
C LEU A 187 7.74 -10.58 9.01
N ILE A 188 7.10 -9.49 8.59
CA ILE A 188 7.66 -8.53 7.63
C ILE A 188 7.65 -7.14 8.28
N SER A 189 8.80 -6.47 8.29
CA SER A 189 8.93 -5.16 8.91
C SER A 189 9.86 -4.24 8.12
N ALA A 190 9.53 -2.96 8.07
CA ALA A 190 10.45 -1.92 7.60
C ALA A 190 11.65 -1.73 8.54
N GLY A 191 11.49 -2.03 9.83
CA GLY A 191 12.50 -1.96 10.87
C GLY A 191 13.03 -3.33 11.24
N GLY A 192 13.01 -3.61 12.55
CA GLY A 192 13.47 -4.86 13.14
C GLY A 192 12.37 -5.70 13.78
N VAL A 193 12.73 -6.94 14.11
CA VAL A 193 11.85 -7.93 14.74
C VAL A 193 12.53 -8.45 16.01
N SER A 194 11.87 -8.32 17.16
CA SER A 194 12.38 -8.72 18.47
C SER A 194 11.52 -9.83 19.07
N LEU A 195 12.08 -11.04 19.17
CA LEU A 195 11.35 -12.23 19.61
C LEU A 195 11.94 -12.76 20.92
N SER A 196 11.15 -12.74 21.99
CA SER A 196 11.55 -13.33 23.28
C SER A 196 11.37 -14.84 23.32
N ASN A 197 10.57 -15.41 22.42
CA ASN A 197 10.33 -16.84 22.27
C ASN A 197 10.36 -17.23 20.78
N PRO A 198 10.61 -18.50 20.43
CA PRO A 198 10.49 -18.99 19.07
C PRO A 198 9.08 -18.77 18.48
N VAL A 199 9.03 -18.52 17.18
CA VAL A 199 7.79 -18.42 16.37
C VAL A 199 7.75 -19.54 15.34
N THR A 200 6.55 -19.89 14.88
CA THR A 200 6.38 -20.84 13.77
C THR A 200 6.08 -20.07 12.50
N THR A 201 7.02 -20.03 11.55
CA THR A 201 6.83 -19.37 10.25
C THR A 201 7.00 -20.31 9.08
N VAL A 202 6.34 -20.00 7.96
CA VAL A 202 6.57 -20.66 6.67
C VAL A 202 7.84 -20.11 6.02
N CYS A 203 8.08 -18.80 6.11
CA CYS A 203 9.33 -18.20 5.67
C CYS A 203 10.50 -18.63 6.58
N ALA A 204 11.70 -18.72 5.99
CA ALA A 204 12.90 -19.20 6.67
C ALA A 204 13.36 -18.26 7.80
N ALA A 205 13.14 -16.95 7.64
CA ALA A 205 13.45 -15.93 8.63
C ALA A 205 12.54 -14.70 8.42
N PRO A 206 12.33 -13.87 9.47
CA PRO A 206 11.65 -12.58 9.32
C PRO A 206 12.29 -11.71 8.23
N ILE A 207 11.47 -11.02 7.45
CA ILE A 207 11.93 -10.08 6.42
C ILE A 207 11.97 -8.68 7.05
N THR A 208 13.17 -8.21 7.39
CA THR A 208 13.42 -6.86 7.89
C THR A 208 13.86 -5.92 6.78
N GLN A 209 13.82 -4.60 7.02
CA GLN A 209 14.16 -3.59 6.00
C GLN A 209 13.30 -3.72 4.74
N ALA A 210 12.08 -4.23 4.89
CA ALA A 210 11.12 -4.31 3.81
C ALA A 210 10.59 -2.91 3.47
N LEU A 211 10.11 -2.73 2.24
CA LEU A 211 9.37 -1.52 1.89
C LEU A 211 8.09 -1.42 2.75
N PRO A 212 7.75 -0.22 3.27
CA PRO A 212 6.47 0.00 3.94
C PRO A 212 5.30 -0.36 3.03
N ALA A 213 4.24 -0.90 3.62
CA ALA A 213 2.99 -1.14 2.94
C ALA A 213 2.05 0.07 3.09
N GLY A 214 1.72 0.73 2.00
CA GLY A 214 0.61 1.67 1.94
C GLY A 214 -0.72 1.10 2.45
N ASP A 215 -1.56 1.98 2.97
CA ASP A 215 -2.84 1.67 3.60
C ASP A 215 -3.86 1.10 2.60
N PRO A 216 -4.33 -0.15 2.77
CA PRO A 216 -5.28 -0.79 1.85
C PRO A 216 -6.68 -0.15 1.84
N PHE A 217 -7.01 0.68 2.84
CA PHE A 217 -8.31 1.35 2.95
C PHE A 217 -8.22 2.86 2.70
N VAL A 218 -7.12 3.36 2.15
CA VAL A 218 -6.90 4.80 1.89
C VAL A 218 -8.00 5.41 1.00
N ASP A 219 -8.54 4.65 0.05
CA ASP A 219 -9.58 5.12 -0.86
C ASP A 219 -11.00 4.94 -0.31
N LEU A 220 -11.16 4.32 0.87
CA LEU A 220 -12.47 4.07 1.47
C LEU A 220 -13.07 5.38 2.01
N PRO A 221 -14.13 5.95 1.42
CA PRO A 221 -14.70 7.22 1.86
C PRO A 221 -15.21 7.12 3.29
N ALA A 222 -15.07 8.18 4.10
CA ALA A 222 -15.66 8.21 5.43
C ALA A 222 -17.20 8.34 5.33
N PRO A 223 -17.98 7.54 6.09
CA PRO A 223 -19.42 7.72 6.19
C PRO A 223 -19.79 9.13 6.66
N VAL A 224 -20.79 9.73 6.00
CA VAL A 224 -21.32 11.05 6.37
C VAL A 224 -22.32 10.90 7.49
N ALA A 225 -22.18 11.74 8.54
CA ALA A 225 -23.16 11.82 9.61
C ALA A 225 -24.50 12.35 9.10
N ALA A 226 -25.59 11.70 9.50
CA ALA A 226 -26.96 12.04 9.15
C ALA A 226 -27.73 12.59 10.35
N THR A 227 -28.75 13.40 10.08
CA THR A 227 -29.71 13.89 11.07
C THR A 227 -31.12 13.34 10.76
N PRO A 228 -31.96 13.10 11.78
CA PRO A 228 -31.71 13.25 13.21
C PRO A 228 -30.83 12.12 13.79
N CYS A 229 -30.21 12.39 14.94
CA CYS A 229 -29.47 11.40 15.70
C CYS A 229 -30.38 10.28 16.22
N GLN A 230 -29.86 9.05 16.23
CA GLN A 230 -30.49 7.88 16.82
C GLN A 230 -30.08 7.71 18.30
N ASN A 231 -30.87 6.97 19.05
CA ASN A 231 -30.55 6.54 20.42
C ASN A 231 -30.34 5.03 20.48
N ASP A 232 -29.59 4.59 21.48
CA ASP A 232 -29.14 3.22 21.71
C ASP A 232 -30.04 2.44 22.71
N ASN A 233 -31.11 3.05 23.21
CA ASN A 233 -32.01 2.49 24.23
C ASN A 233 -33.06 1.51 23.65
N LYS A 234 -32.64 0.60 22.77
CA LYS A 234 -33.52 -0.41 22.15
C LYS A 234 -32.82 -1.76 22.05
N ALA A 235 -33.60 -2.84 22.11
CA ALA A 235 -33.10 -4.20 21.89
C ALA A 235 -32.68 -4.44 20.43
N THR A 236 -33.26 -3.72 19.47
CA THR A 236 -32.83 -3.73 18.07
C THR A 236 -32.52 -2.30 17.63
N LEU A 237 -31.30 -2.10 17.14
CA LEU A 237 -30.79 -0.82 16.66
C LEU A 237 -30.72 -0.85 15.13
N GLY A 238 -31.07 0.28 14.51
CA GLY A 238 -31.00 0.47 13.08
C GLY A 238 -29.75 1.25 12.67
N PRO A 239 -29.33 1.16 11.39
CA PRO A 239 -28.25 2.00 10.87
C PRO A 239 -28.61 3.49 10.98
N GLY A 240 -27.60 4.34 11.09
CA GLY A 240 -27.78 5.77 11.31
C GLY A 240 -26.67 6.39 12.14
N THR A 241 -26.87 7.63 12.56
CA THR A 241 -25.88 8.38 13.35
C THR A 241 -26.23 8.40 14.82
N TYR A 242 -25.28 8.02 15.67
CA TYR A 242 -25.38 7.98 17.13
C TYR A 242 -24.47 9.07 17.70
N CYS A 243 -25.05 10.26 17.90
CA CYS A 243 -24.31 11.49 18.20
C CYS A 243 -23.75 11.58 19.63
N SER A 244 -24.19 10.69 20.53
CA SER A 244 -23.75 10.63 21.93
C SER A 244 -23.00 9.33 22.24
N GLY A 245 -22.44 8.69 21.22
CA GLY A 245 -21.89 7.35 21.29
C GLY A 245 -22.98 6.28 21.41
N MET A 246 -22.56 5.08 21.79
CA MET A 246 -23.43 3.94 22.05
C MET A 246 -22.94 3.22 23.29
N ASN A 247 -23.81 2.94 24.25
CA ASN A 247 -23.52 2.27 25.51
C ASN A 247 -24.39 1.01 25.64
N LEU A 248 -24.00 -0.03 24.92
CA LEU A 248 -24.79 -1.24 24.75
C LEU A 248 -24.75 -2.12 26.00
N LYS A 249 -25.94 -2.55 26.44
CA LYS A 249 -26.19 -3.37 27.63
C LYS A 249 -27.25 -4.42 27.32
N GLY A 250 -27.18 -5.58 27.99
CA GLY A 250 -28.12 -6.68 27.75
C GLY A 250 -28.01 -7.24 26.34
N ASN A 251 -29.13 -7.69 25.78
CA ASN A 251 -29.17 -8.28 24.44
C ASN A 251 -29.54 -7.21 23.41
N VAL A 252 -28.62 -6.90 22.48
CA VAL A 252 -28.83 -5.90 21.44
C VAL A 252 -28.52 -6.48 20.06
N THR A 253 -29.43 -6.28 19.12
CA THR A 253 -29.28 -6.67 17.72
C THR A 253 -29.06 -5.43 16.85
N LEU A 254 -27.99 -5.40 16.07
CA LEU A 254 -27.74 -4.39 15.04
C LEU A 254 -28.31 -4.89 13.71
N SER A 255 -29.29 -4.18 13.17
CA SER A 255 -29.78 -4.40 11.81
C SER A 255 -28.70 -4.08 10.77
N PRO A 256 -28.69 -4.72 9.59
CA PRO A 256 -27.69 -4.46 8.56
C PRO A 256 -27.62 -2.98 8.17
N GLY A 257 -26.41 -2.47 7.93
CA GLY A 257 -26.16 -1.11 7.46
C GLY A 257 -25.00 -0.39 8.17
N VAL A 258 -24.89 0.90 7.91
CA VAL A 258 -23.77 1.74 8.40
C VAL A 258 -24.18 2.49 9.66
N TYR A 259 -23.35 2.41 10.70
CA TYR A 259 -23.51 3.07 11.98
C TYR A 259 -22.40 4.12 12.11
N VAL A 260 -22.78 5.40 12.18
CA VAL A 260 -21.85 6.51 12.42
C VAL A 260 -21.90 6.86 13.89
N VAL A 261 -20.82 6.59 14.62
CA VAL A 261 -20.75 6.79 16.07
C VAL A 261 -19.88 8.00 16.38
N GLN A 262 -20.45 9.01 17.04
CA GLN A 262 -19.74 10.20 17.53
C GLN A 262 -19.69 10.12 19.06
N GLY A 263 -18.56 9.70 19.59
CA GLY A 263 -18.38 9.31 21.00
C GLY A 263 -18.05 7.83 21.14
N SER A 264 -17.99 7.33 22.38
CA SER A 264 -17.56 5.95 22.63
C SER A 264 -18.58 4.92 22.14
N PHE A 265 -18.12 3.88 21.45
CA PHE A 265 -18.87 2.65 21.23
C PHE A 265 -18.50 1.66 22.34
N LYS A 266 -19.32 1.62 23.38
CA LYS A 266 -19.10 0.84 24.60
C LYS A 266 -20.03 -0.36 24.65
N ILE A 267 -19.46 -1.54 24.82
CA ILE A 267 -20.18 -2.78 25.12
C ILE A 267 -19.87 -3.18 26.56
N ASN A 268 -20.89 -3.20 27.42
CA ASN A 268 -20.73 -3.52 28.84
C ASN A 268 -20.54 -5.03 29.06
N ALA A 269 -19.98 -5.39 30.22
CA ALA A 269 -19.86 -6.78 30.64
C ALA A 269 -21.24 -7.46 30.63
N ASN A 270 -21.27 -8.75 30.24
CA ASN A 270 -22.47 -9.57 30.11
C ASN A 270 -23.49 -9.11 29.05
N ALA A 271 -23.14 -8.14 28.20
CA ALA A 271 -23.96 -7.82 27.04
C ALA A 271 -23.79 -8.89 25.94
N ALA A 272 -24.87 -9.21 25.25
CA ALA A 272 -24.86 -10.07 24.06
C ALA A 272 -25.24 -9.23 22.84
N ILE A 273 -24.26 -8.93 21.99
CA ILE A 273 -24.46 -8.07 20.83
C ILE A 273 -24.39 -8.93 19.57
N THR A 274 -25.42 -8.87 18.73
CA THR A 274 -25.46 -9.61 17.46
C THR A 274 -25.73 -8.68 16.29
N GLY A 275 -25.14 -8.94 15.13
CA GLY A 275 -25.39 -8.13 13.94
C GLY A 275 -24.72 -8.73 12.72
N SER A 276 -25.40 -8.69 11.58
CA SER A 276 -24.85 -9.18 10.31
C SER A 276 -24.99 -8.12 9.23
N GLY A 277 -23.95 -7.92 8.45
CA GLY A 277 -23.94 -6.91 7.40
C GLY A 277 -23.83 -5.49 7.94
N VAL A 278 -23.02 -5.28 8.98
CA VAL A 278 -22.88 -3.97 9.64
C VAL A 278 -21.49 -3.36 9.43
N THR A 279 -21.44 -2.04 9.31
CA THR A 279 -20.18 -1.28 9.36
C THR A 279 -20.32 -0.23 10.45
N ILE A 280 -19.42 -0.25 11.44
CA ILE A 280 -19.38 0.68 12.56
C ILE A 280 -18.24 1.66 12.33
N PHE A 281 -18.59 2.89 11.98
CA PHE A 281 -17.65 3.98 11.77
C PHE A 281 -17.55 4.85 13.02
N MET A 282 -16.32 5.00 13.52
CA MET A 282 -15.97 5.82 14.67
C MET A 282 -15.50 7.19 14.17
N SER A 283 -16.36 8.21 14.28
CA SER A 283 -16.09 9.55 13.76
C SER A 283 -15.07 10.31 14.61
N GLY A 284 -14.16 11.05 13.97
CA GLY A 284 -13.09 11.78 14.64
C GLY A 284 -12.21 10.88 15.52
N SER A 285 -12.02 11.24 16.78
CA SER A 285 -11.19 10.47 17.73
C SER A 285 -12.00 9.51 18.61
N SER A 286 -13.20 9.13 18.16
CA SER A 286 -14.08 8.22 18.88
C SER A 286 -13.47 6.83 19.02
N THR A 287 -13.73 6.16 20.13
CA THR A 287 -13.07 4.89 20.49
C THR A 287 -14.06 3.75 20.72
N VAL A 288 -13.57 2.54 20.54
CA VAL A 288 -14.29 1.30 20.88
C VAL A 288 -13.83 0.80 22.25
N SER A 289 -14.76 0.39 23.10
CA SER A 289 -14.49 -0.26 24.38
C SER A 289 -15.43 -1.44 24.59
N MET A 290 -14.91 -2.65 24.39
CA MET A 290 -15.61 -3.89 24.72
C MET A 290 -15.06 -4.46 26.03
N ASN A 291 -15.93 -4.89 26.94
CA ASN A 291 -15.52 -5.50 28.21
C ASN A 291 -15.46 -7.03 28.08
N GLY A 292 -14.51 -7.67 28.78
CA GLY A 292 -14.14 -9.09 28.56
C GLY A 292 -15.21 -10.15 28.79
N ASN A 293 -16.30 -9.83 29.50
CA ASN A 293 -17.44 -10.74 29.72
C ASN A 293 -18.60 -10.52 28.72
N ALA A 294 -18.41 -9.68 27.69
CA ALA A 294 -19.41 -9.52 26.63
C ALA A 294 -19.27 -10.61 25.57
N SER A 295 -20.42 -11.05 25.02
CA SER A 295 -20.49 -11.92 23.84
C SER A 295 -20.86 -11.07 22.62
N VAL A 296 -19.92 -10.83 21.72
CA VAL A 296 -20.10 -9.93 20.57
C VAL A 296 -19.97 -10.72 19.28
N LYS A 297 -21.06 -10.87 18.51
CA LYS A 297 -21.08 -11.57 17.22
C LYS A 297 -21.49 -10.61 16.11
N LEU A 298 -20.51 -10.02 15.43
CA LEU A 298 -20.71 -9.03 14.38
C LEU A 298 -20.02 -9.46 13.09
N SER A 299 -20.70 -9.26 11.95
CA SER A 299 -20.10 -9.44 10.62
C SER A 299 -20.28 -8.22 9.73
N ALA A 300 -19.24 -7.90 8.97
CA ALA A 300 -19.26 -6.83 7.97
C ALA A 300 -20.28 -7.11 6.86
N ALA A 301 -20.68 -6.05 6.15
CA ALA A 301 -21.37 -6.20 4.87
C ALA A 301 -20.48 -6.95 3.87
N THR A 302 -21.07 -7.78 3.01
CA THR A 302 -20.35 -8.52 1.95
C THR A 302 -20.45 -7.86 0.58
N SER A 303 -21.10 -6.69 0.52
CA SER A 303 -21.31 -5.91 -0.70
C SER A 303 -21.46 -4.42 -0.38
N GLY A 304 -21.36 -3.56 -1.40
CA GLY A 304 -21.47 -2.11 -1.25
C GLY A 304 -20.14 -1.45 -0.89
N THR A 305 -20.16 -0.13 -0.69
CA THR A 305 -18.96 0.69 -0.47
C THR A 305 -18.08 0.22 0.69
N TYR A 306 -18.69 -0.29 1.76
CA TYR A 306 -18.00 -0.74 2.98
C TYR A 306 -17.90 -2.26 3.08
N SER A 307 -18.00 -2.96 1.95
CA SER A 307 -17.84 -4.42 1.90
C SER A 307 -16.56 -4.87 2.62
N GLY A 308 -16.69 -5.86 3.49
CA GLY A 308 -15.59 -6.43 4.26
C GLY A 308 -15.09 -5.58 5.43
N VAL A 309 -15.62 -4.36 5.66
CA VAL A 309 -15.17 -3.48 6.75
C VAL A 309 -16.18 -3.48 7.89
N LEU A 310 -15.78 -4.01 9.04
CA LEU A 310 -16.62 -4.10 10.23
C LEU A 310 -16.48 -2.87 11.12
N PHE A 311 -15.24 -2.48 11.42
CA PHE A 311 -14.94 -1.26 12.16
C PHE A 311 -14.04 -0.33 11.34
N TYR A 312 -14.39 0.95 11.32
CA TYR A 312 -13.64 1.99 10.61
C TYR A 312 -13.45 3.20 11.54
N GLY A 313 -12.24 3.44 12.02
CA GLY A 313 -11.84 4.68 12.67
C GLY A 313 -11.50 5.78 11.68
N ASP A 314 -12.00 6.98 11.93
CA ASP A 314 -11.78 8.15 11.08
C ASP A 314 -10.29 8.45 10.86
N ARG A 315 -9.92 8.62 9.58
CA ARG A 315 -8.57 8.98 9.14
C ARG A 315 -8.13 10.37 9.59
N THR A 316 -9.09 11.24 9.88
CA THR A 316 -8.87 12.61 10.35
C THR A 316 -8.82 12.72 11.88
N GLY A 317 -9.04 11.61 12.59
CA GLY A 317 -8.93 11.54 14.04
C GLY A 317 -7.51 11.75 14.56
N MET A 318 -7.40 12.02 15.85
CA MET A 318 -6.13 12.07 16.58
C MET A 318 -5.79 10.69 17.15
N SER A 319 -4.56 10.56 17.65
CA SER A 319 -4.11 9.36 18.36
C SER A 319 -5.01 9.02 19.54
N ALA A 320 -5.53 7.80 19.54
CA ALA A 320 -6.33 7.24 20.62
C ALA A 320 -6.13 5.73 20.69
N SER A 321 -6.85 5.06 21.59
CA SER A 321 -6.79 3.60 21.74
C SER A 321 -8.19 3.00 21.78
N SER A 322 -8.40 1.98 20.95
CA SER A 322 -9.66 1.23 20.85
C SER A 322 -9.42 -0.21 21.32
N THR A 323 -10.24 -0.65 22.27
CA THR A 323 -10.08 -1.96 22.94
C THR A 323 -11.18 -2.92 22.53
N PHE A 324 -10.74 -4.03 21.96
CA PHE A 324 -11.54 -5.17 21.53
C PHE A 324 -11.26 -6.33 22.48
N ASN A 325 -12.10 -6.45 23.51
CA ASN A 325 -12.05 -7.53 24.48
C ASN A 325 -13.39 -8.28 24.47
N GLY A 326 -13.34 -9.59 24.62
CA GLY A 326 -14.50 -10.46 24.53
C GLY A 326 -14.15 -11.89 24.90
N THR A 327 -15.20 -12.70 25.05
CA THR A 327 -15.07 -14.12 25.40
C THR A 327 -14.72 -15.00 24.19
N ALA A 328 -14.48 -16.29 24.42
CA ALA A 328 -14.32 -17.28 23.36
C ALA A 328 -15.58 -17.43 22.47
N ASP A 329 -16.76 -17.03 22.96
CA ASP A 329 -18.02 -17.05 22.21
C ASP A 329 -18.21 -15.82 21.30
N SER A 330 -17.33 -14.82 21.39
CA SER A 330 -17.37 -13.65 20.51
C SER A 330 -16.87 -13.99 19.10
N LEU A 331 -17.27 -13.19 18.12
CA LEU A 331 -17.03 -13.39 16.69
C LEU A 331 -17.03 -12.02 15.99
N LEU A 332 -15.86 -11.50 15.62
CA LEU A 332 -15.75 -10.30 14.78
C LEU A 332 -15.31 -10.69 13.38
N THR A 333 -16.22 -10.63 12.42
CA THR A 333 -15.96 -11.06 11.03
C THR A 333 -15.85 -9.83 10.12
N GLY A 334 -14.66 -9.58 9.59
CA GLY A 334 -14.35 -8.43 8.74
C GLY A 334 -13.06 -7.71 9.13
N ALA A 335 -12.80 -6.57 8.49
CA ALA A 335 -11.67 -5.71 8.78
C ALA A 335 -11.96 -4.76 9.96
N ILE A 336 -10.97 -4.63 10.84
CA ILE A 336 -10.86 -3.64 11.90
C ILE A 336 -9.82 -2.63 11.43
N TYR A 337 -10.28 -1.48 10.96
CA TYR A 337 -9.44 -0.44 10.37
C TYR A 337 -9.39 0.82 11.25
N PHE A 338 -8.23 1.12 11.83
CA PHE A 338 -8.01 2.27 12.74
C PHE A 338 -6.67 2.97 12.44
N PRO A 339 -6.57 3.71 11.33
CA PRO A 339 -5.30 4.23 10.81
C PRO A 339 -4.60 5.25 11.72
N LYS A 340 -5.31 5.83 12.70
CA LYS A 340 -4.78 6.81 13.66
C LYS A 340 -4.76 6.32 15.10
N GLN A 341 -5.29 5.12 15.38
CA GLN A 341 -5.44 4.64 16.76
C GLN A 341 -4.71 3.32 16.98
N GLN A 342 -4.32 3.09 18.23
CA GLN A 342 -3.89 1.77 18.69
C GLN A 342 -5.09 0.84 18.81
N VAL A 343 -4.99 -0.36 18.25
CA VAL A 343 -5.96 -1.44 18.45
C VAL A 343 -5.42 -2.40 19.52
N ASN A 344 -6.11 -2.47 20.64
CA ASN A 344 -5.86 -3.44 21.71
C ASN A 344 -6.78 -4.64 21.51
N TYR A 345 -6.24 -5.73 20.96
CA TYR A 345 -6.97 -6.97 20.75
C TYR A 345 -6.69 -7.92 21.92
N LEU A 346 -7.58 -7.92 22.90
CA LEU A 346 -7.43 -8.64 24.17
C LEU A 346 -8.32 -9.90 24.24
N GLY A 347 -9.34 -9.99 23.38
CA GLY A 347 -10.30 -11.09 23.40
C GLY A 347 -9.81 -12.38 22.73
N ASN A 348 -10.40 -13.52 23.11
CA ASN A 348 -10.06 -14.84 22.57
C ASN A 348 -10.85 -15.24 21.31
N PHE A 349 -11.42 -14.27 20.61
CA PHE A 349 -12.32 -14.57 19.50
C PHE A 349 -11.59 -14.60 18.17
N SER A 350 -12.03 -15.53 17.33
CA SER A 350 -11.62 -15.71 15.94
C SER A 350 -12.87 -15.41 15.13
N GLY A 351 -12.84 -14.52 14.13
CA GLY A 351 -13.99 -14.27 13.22
C GLY A 351 -14.55 -15.55 12.60
N ASN A 352 -15.71 -15.50 11.94
CA ASN A 352 -16.29 -16.70 11.31
C ASN A 352 -15.28 -17.25 10.29
N GLY A 353 -14.90 -18.52 10.41
CA GLY A 353 -13.82 -19.10 9.58
C GLY A 353 -12.43 -18.47 9.77
N GLY A 354 -12.21 -17.72 10.86
CA GLY A 354 -10.98 -16.97 11.13
C GLY A 354 -10.90 -15.60 10.44
N CYS A 355 -11.99 -15.11 9.84
CA CYS A 355 -11.94 -13.89 9.03
C CYS A 355 -11.99 -12.59 9.82
N THR A 356 -10.91 -12.29 10.53
CA THR A 356 -10.67 -10.98 11.17
C THR A 356 -9.37 -10.41 10.66
N ARG A 357 -9.40 -9.25 9.99
CA ARG A 357 -8.17 -8.55 9.56
C ARG A 357 -8.01 -7.26 10.34
N VAL A 358 -6.78 -6.91 10.71
CA VAL A 358 -6.52 -5.71 11.51
C VAL A 358 -5.53 -4.80 10.78
N VAL A 359 -5.94 -3.56 10.52
CA VAL A 359 -5.08 -2.50 10.01
C VAL A 359 -5.21 -1.33 10.96
N ALA A 360 -4.15 -0.98 11.67
CA ALA A 360 -4.20 0.06 12.69
C ALA A 360 -2.93 0.90 12.71
N ASN A 361 -2.91 2.02 13.43
CA ASN A 361 -1.67 2.77 13.64
C ASN A 361 -0.64 1.87 14.35
N THR A 362 -1.05 1.33 15.50
CA THR A 362 -0.30 0.28 16.22
C THR A 362 -1.26 -0.82 16.68
N ILE A 363 -0.73 -2.02 16.89
CA ILE A 363 -1.49 -3.21 17.27
C ILE A 363 -0.86 -3.77 18.54
N GLN A 364 -1.67 -3.94 19.59
CA GLN A 364 -1.30 -4.73 20.75
C GLN A 364 -2.22 -5.94 20.85
N TRP A 365 -1.62 -7.12 20.81
CA TRP A 365 -2.31 -8.40 20.85
C TRP A 365 -2.00 -9.13 22.16
N SER A 366 -3.04 -9.44 22.92
CA SER A 366 -2.94 -10.23 24.16
C SER A 366 -4.03 -11.31 24.31
N GLY A 367 -4.89 -11.50 23.30
CA GLY A 367 -5.86 -12.59 23.24
C GLY A 367 -5.40 -13.81 22.40
N ASN A 368 -6.03 -14.96 22.61
CA ASN A 368 -5.82 -16.17 21.80
C ASN A 368 -6.72 -16.16 20.57
N SER A 369 -6.17 -16.35 19.36
CA SER A 369 -6.97 -16.27 18.13
C SER A 369 -6.42 -17.15 17.02
N THR A 370 -7.32 -17.63 16.16
CA THR A 370 -6.97 -18.20 14.86
C THR A 370 -7.57 -17.33 13.77
N ILE A 371 -6.71 -16.73 12.94
CA ILE A 371 -7.09 -15.85 11.84
C ILE A 371 -6.72 -16.53 10.52
N SER A 372 -7.59 -16.42 9.52
CA SER A 372 -7.40 -16.98 8.19
C SER A 372 -7.26 -15.88 7.15
N GLN A 373 -6.40 -16.10 6.16
CA GLN A 373 -6.24 -15.24 5.01
C GLN A 373 -7.43 -15.33 4.04
N ASP A 374 -8.04 -16.50 3.84
CA ASP A 374 -9.14 -16.62 2.87
C ASP A 374 -10.45 -16.05 3.44
N CYS A 375 -10.69 -14.78 3.14
CA CYS A 375 -11.91 -14.06 3.42
C CYS A 375 -12.58 -13.52 2.16
N SER A 376 -12.27 -14.16 1.02
CA SER A 376 -12.74 -13.76 -0.31
C SER A 376 -14.27 -13.80 -0.39
N SER A 377 -14.90 -14.82 0.22
CA SER A 377 -16.36 -14.97 0.33
C SER A 377 -17.05 -13.87 1.14
N LEU A 378 -16.29 -13.09 1.90
CA LEU A 378 -16.78 -12.02 2.77
C LEU A 378 -16.46 -10.62 2.25
N GLY A 379 -15.85 -10.52 1.06
CA GLY A 379 -15.52 -9.24 0.42
C GLY A 379 -14.42 -8.44 1.12
N VAL A 380 -13.64 -9.06 2.02
CA VAL A 380 -12.55 -8.37 2.74
C VAL A 380 -11.35 -8.18 1.80
N PRO A 381 -10.93 -6.93 1.50
CA PRO A 381 -9.83 -6.69 0.57
C PRO A 381 -8.51 -7.16 1.16
N ASN A 382 -7.69 -7.83 0.33
CA ASN A 382 -6.36 -8.32 0.72
C ASN A 382 -5.48 -7.17 1.21
N ILE A 383 -4.80 -7.39 2.33
CA ILE A 383 -3.80 -6.44 2.83
C ILE A 383 -2.47 -6.84 2.17
N PRO A 384 -1.88 -5.99 1.33
CA PRO A 384 -0.66 -6.34 0.62
C PRO A 384 0.55 -6.45 1.55
N ALA A 385 1.41 -7.44 1.33
CA ALA A 385 2.66 -7.64 2.07
C ALA A 385 3.78 -8.14 1.14
N ALA A 386 5.04 -7.88 1.50
CA ALA A 386 6.23 -8.20 0.69
C ALA A 386 6.10 -7.78 -0.79
N ARG A 387 5.82 -6.49 -1.03
CA ARG A 387 5.68 -5.98 -2.40
C ARG A 387 7.02 -5.88 -3.11
N SER A 388 7.04 -6.18 -4.40
CA SER A 388 8.20 -6.00 -5.28
C SER A 388 7.86 -5.13 -6.47
N VAL A 389 8.87 -4.37 -6.93
CA VAL A 389 8.82 -3.59 -8.18
C VAL A 389 9.64 -4.32 -9.24
N ALA A 390 9.06 -4.49 -10.42
CA ALA A 390 9.79 -4.96 -11.60
C ALA A 390 9.54 -4.00 -12.76
N LEU A 391 10.58 -3.65 -13.51
CA LEU A 391 10.42 -2.95 -14.77
C LEU A 391 9.82 -3.91 -15.80
N SER A 392 8.77 -3.45 -16.48
CA SER A 392 8.13 -4.10 -17.60
C SER A 392 8.49 -3.30 -18.83
N GLU A 393 9.39 -3.86 -19.63
CA GLU A 393 9.70 -3.36 -20.98
C GLU A 393 8.48 -3.44 -21.90
#